data_AF-A0A353LW36-F1
#
_entry.id   AF-A0A353LW36-F1
#
_cell.length_a   1.000
_cell.length_b   1.000
_cell.length_c   1.000
_cell.angle_alpha   90.00
_cell.angle_beta   90.00
_cell.angle_gamma   90.00
#
_symmetry.space_group_name_H-M   'P 1'
#
loop_
_entity.id
_entity.type
_entity.pdbx_description
1 polymer ?
#
loop_
_entity_poly.entity_id
_entity_poly.type
_entity_poly.pdbx_seq_one_letter_code
_entity_poly.pdbx_strand_id
1 'polypeptide(L)'
;LVNCKSTELGRNLDEILLVVDATTGQNALSQAKIFKEAVPLTGIALTKLDGTAKGGIVLALANELDLAVKLVGVGEQYQDLQDFDPNTFASALFGPSRENA
;
A
#
# COMPACT_ATOMS: atom_id res chain seq x y z
N LEU A 1 8.11 -5.67 -21.11
CA LEU A 1 8.21 -4.44 -20.31
C LEU A 1 6.99 -3.59 -20.62
N VAL A 2 6.13 -3.34 -19.63
CA VAL A 2 4.88 -2.60 -19.82
C VAL A 2 5.24 -1.14 -20.09
N ASN A 3 5.08 -0.68 -21.34
CA ASN A 3 5.40 0.70 -21.70
C ASN A 3 4.24 1.63 -21.32
N CYS A 4 4.17 1.98 -20.04
CA CYS A 4 3.11 2.84 -19.47
C CYS A 4 3.22 4.33 -19.86
N LYS A 5 4.08 4.69 -20.83
CA LYS A 5 4.36 6.08 -21.21
C LYS A 5 3.34 6.70 -22.17
N SER A 6 2.49 5.90 -22.80
CA SER A 6 1.49 6.37 -23.78
C SER A 6 0.10 5.96 -23.30
N THR A 7 -0.67 6.94 -22.81
CA THR A 7 -2.09 6.75 -22.47
C THR A 7 -2.97 7.21 -23.62
N GLU A 8 -4.15 6.60 -23.76
CA GLU A 8 -5.15 7.00 -24.77
C GLU A 8 -5.57 8.48 -24.66
N LEU A 9 -5.40 9.06 -23.47
CA LEU A 9 -5.76 10.44 -23.14
C LEU A 9 -4.70 11.48 -23.56
N GLY A 10 -3.57 11.08 -24.14
CA GLY A 10 -2.55 12.00 -24.64
C GLY A 10 -1.82 12.81 -23.56
N ARG A 11 -1.89 12.38 -22.30
CA ARG A 11 -1.25 13.04 -21.16
C ARG A 11 -0.41 12.07 -20.34
N ASN A 12 0.51 12.61 -19.55
CA ASN A 12 1.28 11.82 -18.59
C ASN A 12 0.39 11.36 -17.44
N LEU A 13 0.68 10.17 -16.92
CA LEU A 13 0.06 9.66 -15.71
C LEU A 13 0.60 10.44 -14.51
N ASP A 14 -0.30 11.05 -13.74
CA ASP A 14 0.09 11.73 -12.49
C ASP A 14 0.48 10.73 -11.41
N GLU A 15 -0.23 9.59 -11.38
CA GLU A 15 -0.05 8.53 -10.40
C GLU A 15 -0.11 7.14 -11.03
N ILE A 16 0.73 6.25 -10.52
CA ILE A 16 0.72 4.82 -10.80
C ILE A 16 0.81 4.08 -9.46
N LEU A 17 -0.31 3.52 -9.02
CA LEU A 17 -0.41 2.86 -7.73
C LEU A 17 -0.26 1.35 -7.87
N LEU A 18 0.61 0.76 -7.05
CA LEU A 18 0.67 -0.68 -6.88
C LEU A 18 -0.37 -1.10 -5.84
N VAL A 19 -1.36 -1.89 -6.27
CA VAL A 19 -2.35 -2.46 -5.35
C VAL A 19 -1.80 -3.76 -4.76
N VAL A 20 -1.77 -3.86 -3.44
CA VAL A 20 -1.23 -5.02 -2.71
C VAL A 20 -2.25 -5.55 -1.71
N ASP A 21 -2.44 -6.86 -1.69
CA ASP A 21 -3.23 -7.57 -0.68
C ASP A 21 -2.38 -7.77 0.59
N ALA A 22 -2.77 -7.13 1.70
CA ALA A 22 -2.05 -7.20 2.97
C ALA A 22 -1.97 -8.63 3.55
N THR A 23 -2.85 -9.54 3.12
CA THR A 23 -2.85 -10.93 3.57
C THR A 23 -1.72 -11.77 2.95
N THR A 24 -1.09 -11.31 1.88
CA THR A 24 -0.16 -12.12 1.07
C THR A 24 1.27 -12.24 1.63
N GLY A 25 1.61 -11.50 2.70
CA GLY A 25 2.88 -11.65 3.42
C GLY A 25 4.12 -11.47 2.52
N GLN A 26 5.15 -12.31 2.67
CA GLN A 26 6.42 -12.22 1.92
C GLN A 26 6.25 -12.37 0.39
N ASN A 27 5.14 -12.98 -0.08
CA ASN A 27 4.87 -13.07 -1.52
C ASN A 27 4.54 -11.70 -2.14
N ALA A 28 4.03 -10.76 -1.34
CA ALA A 28 3.79 -9.39 -1.78
C ALA A 28 5.10 -8.67 -2.13
N LEU A 29 6.12 -8.86 -1.30
CA LEU A 29 7.43 -8.21 -1.43
C LEU A 29 8.13 -8.60 -2.74
N SER A 30 8.18 -9.90 -3.04
CA SER A 30 8.81 -10.37 -4.27
C SER A 30 8.07 -9.87 -5.53
N GLN A 31 6.74 -9.89 -5.52
CA GLN A 31 5.92 -9.36 -6.62
C GLN A 31 6.11 -7.85 -6.80
N ALA A 32 6.13 -7.10 -5.71
CA ALA A 32 6.26 -5.66 -5.76
C ALA A 32 7.63 -5.19 -6.30
N LYS A 33 8.71 -5.92 -5.98
CA LYS A 33 10.04 -5.68 -6.57
C LYS A 33 10.03 -5.84 -8.08
N ILE A 34 9.48 -6.96 -8.56
CA ILE A 34 9.36 -7.24 -10.00
C ILE A 34 8.51 -6.16 -10.70
N PHE A 35 7.44 -5.72 -10.05
CA PHE A 35 6.58 -4.66 -10.60
C PHE A 35 7.27 -3.30 -10.66
N LYS A 36 8.03 -2.93 -9.62
CA LYS A 36 8.79 -1.68 -9.58
C LYS A 36 9.84 -1.61 -10.69
N GLU A 37 10.46 -2.74 -11.04
CA GLU A 37 11.39 -2.82 -12.18
C GLU A 37 10.68 -2.67 -13.54
N ALA A 38 9.42 -3.09 -13.62
CA ALA A 38 8.65 -3.08 -14.86
C ALA A 38 7.89 -1.76 -15.11
N VAL A 39 7.53 -1.02 -14.06
CA VAL A 39 6.60 0.12 -14.11
C VAL A 39 7.07 1.24 -13.17
N PRO A 40 7.01 2.53 -13.58
CA PRO A 40 7.40 3.65 -12.71
C PRO A 40 6.31 3.97 -11.68
N LEU A 41 6.24 3.16 -10.62
CA LEU A 41 5.28 3.31 -9.53
C LEU A 41 5.49 4.63 -8.77
N THR A 42 4.38 5.28 -8.39
CA THR A 42 4.36 6.53 -7.59
C THR A 42 3.87 6.32 -6.16
N GLY A 43 3.25 5.18 -5.87
CA GLY A 43 2.71 4.88 -4.55
C GLY A 43 2.11 3.48 -4.44
N ILE A 44 1.63 3.16 -3.24
CA ILE A 44 1.04 1.86 -2.91
C ILE A 44 -0.39 2.07 -2.41
N ALA A 45 -1.30 1.20 -2.85
CA ALA A 45 -2.63 1.05 -2.28
C ALA A 45 -2.74 -0.33 -1.64
N LEU A 46 -3.11 -0.39 -0.37
CA LEU A 46 -3.25 -1.64 0.38
C LEU A 46 -4.70 -2.03 0.48
N THR A 47 -4.96 -3.33 0.45
CA THR A 47 -6.31 -3.89 0.64
C THR A 47 -6.31 -4.93 1.75
N LYS A 48 -7.49 -5.21 2.30
CA LYS A 48 -7.72 -6.22 3.34
C LYS A 48 -6.96 -5.95 4.65
N LEU A 49 -6.89 -4.69 5.07
CA LEU A 49 -6.22 -4.30 6.31
C LEU A 49 -7.06 -4.63 7.57
N ASP A 50 -8.35 -4.88 7.39
CA ASP A 50 -9.28 -5.35 8.43
C ASP A 50 -8.98 -6.77 8.95
N GLY A 51 -8.11 -7.52 8.26
CA GLY A 51 -7.62 -8.84 8.70
C GLY A 51 -6.58 -8.77 9.82
N THR A 52 -6.83 -9.49 10.92
CA THR A 52 -6.15 -9.42 12.23
C THR A 52 -4.66 -9.78 12.34
N ALA A 53 -3.84 -9.87 11.29
CA ALA A 53 -2.50 -10.42 11.49
C ALA A 53 -1.33 -9.94 10.61
N LYS A 54 -1.45 -8.91 9.76
CA LYS A 54 -0.36 -8.62 8.80
C LYS A 54 0.00 -7.16 8.52
N GLY A 55 -0.39 -6.20 9.36
CA GLY A 55 0.05 -4.80 9.16
C GLY A 55 1.58 -4.61 9.10
N GLY A 56 2.38 -5.51 9.70
CA GLY A 56 3.84 -5.48 9.56
C GLY A 56 4.39 -5.58 8.13
N ILE A 57 3.64 -6.21 7.20
CA ILE A 57 4.08 -6.29 5.79
C ILE A 57 4.06 -4.93 5.09
N VAL A 58 3.18 -4.03 5.54
CA VAL A 58 3.02 -2.68 4.99
C VAL A 58 4.29 -1.87 5.16
N LEU A 59 4.81 -1.88 6.39
CA LEU A 59 6.06 -1.20 6.73
C LEU A 59 7.23 -1.77 5.93
N ALA A 60 7.29 -3.10 5.81
CA ALA A 60 8.34 -3.76 5.03
C ALA A 60 8.26 -3.41 3.54
N LEU A 61 7.06 -3.39 2.95
CA LEU A 61 6.85 -3.01 1.55
C LEU A 61 7.20 -1.55 1.28
N ALA A 62 6.70 -0.63 2.12
CA ALA A 62 6.97 0.80 1.97
C ALA A 62 8.48 1.08 2.04
N ASN A 63 9.17 0.44 3.00
CA ASN A 63 10.61 0.57 3.17
C ASN A 63 11.42 -0.06 2.03
N GLU A 64 11.06 -1.28 1.60
CA GLU A 64 11.79 -1.99 0.55
C GLU A 64 11.63 -1.33 -0.83
N LEU A 65 10.44 -0.80 -1.10
CA LEU A 65 10.11 -0.18 -2.38
C LEU A 65 10.40 1.31 -2.39
N ASP A 66 10.72 1.93 -1.27
CA ASP A 66 10.89 3.40 -1.17
C ASP A 66 9.69 4.15 -1.78
N LEU A 67 8.47 3.69 -1.44
CA LEU A 67 7.21 4.23 -1.94
C LEU A 67 6.25 4.51 -0.79
N ALA A 68 5.56 5.65 -0.87
CA ALA A 68 4.54 6.01 0.09
C ALA A 68 3.27 5.13 -0.09
N VAL A 69 2.73 4.66 1.02
CA VAL A 69 1.37 4.12 1.07
C VAL A 69 0.42 5.31 1.03
N LYS A 70 -0.49 5.32 0.04
CA LYS A 70 -1.45 6.41 -0.16
C LYS A 70 -2.87 6.02 0.24
N LEU A 71 -3.26 4.77 -0.02
CA LEU A 71 -4.61 4.28 0.19
C LEU A 71 -4.60 2.98 0.98
N VAL A 72 -5.66 2.77 1.76
CA VAL A 72 -5.89 1.56 2.53
C VAL A 72 -7.35 1.12 2.47
N GLY A 73 -7.58 -0.15 2.17
CA GLY A 73 -8.87 -0.82 2.24
C GLY A 73 -9.03 -1.51 3.58
N VAL A 74 -9.96 -1.03 4.40
CA VAL A 74 -10.28 -1.54 5.75
C VAL A 74 -11.57 -2.35 5.79
N GLY A 75 -11.97 -2.92 4.65
CA GLY A 75 -13.19 -3.70 4.50
C GLY A 75 -13.46 -4.07 3.05
N GLU A 76 -14.66 -4.58 2.79
CA GLU A 76 -15.06 -5.12 1.49
C GLU A 76 -15.93 -4.15 0.66
N GLN A 77 -16.42 -3.08 1.28
CA GLN A 77 -17.29 -2.11 0.62
C GLN A 77 -16.46 -1.00 -0.05
N TYR A 78 -17.03 -0.35 -1.06
CA TYR A 78 -16.36 0.77 -1.75
C TYR A 78 -16.04 1.95 -0.82
N GLN A 79 -16.80 2.09 0.27
CA GLN A 79 -16.62 3.12 1.30
C GLN A 79 -15.43 2.82 2.23
N ASP A 80 -14.92 1.59 2.21
CA ASP A 80 -13.85 1.15 3.09
C ASP A 80 -12.45 1.44 2.52
N LEU A 81 -12.37 2.08 1.34
CA LEU A 81 -11.13 2.61 0.78
C LEU A 81 -10.91 4.03 1.30
N GLN A 82 -9.85 4.21 2.07
CA GLN A 82 -9.54 5.46 2.76
C GLN A 82 -8.10 5.90 2.47
N ASP A 83 -7.82 7.18 2.70
CA ASP A 83 -6.45 7.70 2.70
C ASP A 83 -5.65 7.05 3.84
N PHE A 84 -4.37 6.79 3.58
CA PHE A 84 -3.50 6.21 4.60
C PHE A 84 -3.06 7.27 5.62
N ASP A 85 -3.42 7.06 6.89
CA ASP A 85 -2.91 7.84 8.02
C ASP A 85 -1.90 7.01 8.85
N PRO A 86 -0.61 7.37 8.86
CA PRO A 86 0.42 6.69 9.64
C PRO A 86 0.12 6.63 11.14
N ASN A 87 -0.55 7.64 11.71
CA ASN A 87 -0.83 7.70 13.15
C ASN A 87 -1.93 6.71 13.53
N THR A 88 -3.02 6.71 12.76
CA THR A 88 -4.12 5.74 12.91
C THR A 88 -3.59 4.32 12.69
N PHE A 89 -2.73 4.11 11.70
CA PHE A 89 -2.11 2.82 11.42
C PHE A 89 -1.21 2.33 12.55
N ALA A 90 -0.31 3.19 13.07
CA ALA A 90 0.55 2.85 14.20
C ALA A 90 -0.26 2.53 15.47
N SER A 91 -1.30 3.31 15.73
CA SER A 91 -2.21 3.09 16.87
C SER A 91 -2.95 1.75 16.75
N ALA A 92 -3.36 1.37 15.54
CA ALA A 92 -3.98 0.07 15.28
C ALA A 92 -2.98 -1.10 15.45
N LEU A 93 -1.71 -0.90 15.10
CA LEU A 93 -0.66 -1.92 15.20
C LEU A 93 -0.19 -2.20 16.65
N PHE A 94 0.04 -1.14 17.43
CA PHE A 94 0.66 -1.24 18.75
C PHE A 94 -0.33 -1.10 19.91
N GLY A 95 -1.60 -0.81 19.60
CA GLY A 95 -2.60 -0.40 20.59
C GLY A 95 -2.36 1.03 21.07
N PRO A 96 -3.28 1.59 21.88
CA PRO A 96 -3.07 2.90 22.48
C PRO A 96 -1.81 2.86 23.35
N SER A 97 -0.88 3.79 23.11
CA SER A 97 0.27 4.00 23.97
C SER A 97 -0.24 4.27 25.40
N ARG A 98 0.13 3.40 26.35
CA ARG A 98 0.00 3.70 27.77
C ARG A 98 1.05 4.74 28.13
N GLU A 99 0.83 5.98 27.74
CA GLU A 99 1.54 7.12 28.29
C GLU A 99 0.54 7.84 29.21
N ASN A 100 0.89 7.92 30.49
CA ASN A 100 0.09 8.35 31.66
C ASN A 100 -0.66 7.22 32.39
N ALA A 101 0.08 6.42 33.16
CA ALA A 101 -0.40 5.78 34.39
C ALA A 101 0.43 6.29 35.56
#